data_AF-A0A7C4ADE6-F1
#
_entry.id   AF-A0A7C4ADE6-F1
#
_cell.length_a   1.000
_cell.length_b   1.000
_cell.length_c   1.000
_cell.angle_alpha   90.00
_cell.angle_beta   90.00
_cell.angle_gamma   90.00
#
_symmetry.space_group_name_H-M   'P 1'
#
loop_
_entity.id
_entity.type
_entity.pdbx_description
1 polymer ?
#
loop_
_entity_poly.entity_id
_entity_poly.type
_entity_poly.pdbx_seq_one_letter_code
_entity_poly.pdbx_strand_id
1 'polypeptide(L)' 'MPQAKYHRVLLKVGGEALAGPHGFGIDPHQADIVAGKIAAVR' A
#
# COMPACT_ATOMS: atom_id res chain seq x y z
N MET A 1 -20.70 -1.12 9.65
CA MET A 1 -19.30 -1.53 9.37
C MET A 1 -18.60 -1.69 10.71
N PRO A 2 -17.81 -2.74 10.93
CA PRO A 2 -17.06 -2.87 12.17
C PRO A 2 -16.15 -1.64 12.35
N GLN A 3 -16.08 -1.14 13.57
CA GLN A 3 -15.27 0.02 13.88
C GLN A 3 -13.78 -0.37 13.82
N ALA A 4 -12.97 0.44 13.12
CA ALA A 4 -11.54 0.25 13.08
C ALA A 4 -10.95 0.33 14.51
N LYS A 5 -10.04 -0.60 14.84
CA LYS A 5 -9.35 -0.64 16.14
C LYS A 5 -8.47 0.59 16.37
N TYR A 6 -7.95 1.19 15.30
CA TYR A 6 -7.02 2.30 15.34
C TYR A 6 -7.59 3.52 14.63
N HIS A 7 -7.56 4.68 15.30
CA HIS A 7 -8.02 5.95 14.74
C HIS A 7 -6.98 6.59 13.80
N ARG A 8 -5.68 6.40 14.08
CA ARG A 8 -4.57 6.93 13.28
C ARG A 8 -3.42 5.94 13.27
N VAL A 9 -2.83 5.73 12.10
CA VAL A 9 -1.67 4.85 11.90
C VAL A 9 -0.64 5.53 11.04
N LEU A 10 0.62 5.15 11.23
CA LEU A 10 1.68 5.36 10.26
C LEU A 10 1.97 4.00 9.62
N LEU A 11 1.59 3.84 8.35
CA LEU A 11 1.83 2.60 7.62
C LEU A 11 3.18 2.70 6.89
N LYS A 12 4.14 1.85 7.27
CA LYS A 12 5.40 1.71 6.51
C LYS A 12 5.16 0.78 5.33
N VAL A 13 5.56 1.23 4.14
CA VAL A 13 5.61 0.41 2.92
C VAL A 13 7.07 0.24 2.52
N GLY A 14 7.53 -1.00 2.36
CA GLY A 14 8.86 -1.29 1.82
C GLY A 14 8.94 -0.93 0.34
N GLY A 15 10.11 -0.50 -0.16
CA GLY A 15 10.28 -0.12 -1.57
C GLY A 15 10.01 -1.29 -2.53
N GLU A 16 10.26 -2.51 -2.08
CA GLU A 16 10.03 -3.76 -2.79
C GLU A 16 8.55 -3.98 -3.12
N ALA A 17 7.63 -3.42 -2.33
CA ALA A 17 6.19 -3.50 -2.58
C ALA A 17 5.74 -2.64 -3.78
N LEU A 18 6.59 -1.70 -4.21
CA LEU A 18 6.37 -0.87 -5.39
C LEU A 18 7.18 -1.37 -6.59
N ALA A 19 8.13 -2.30 -6.38
CA ALA A 19 8.96 -2.81 -7.45
C ALA A 19 8.22 -3.85 -8.28
N GLY A 20 8.49 -3.86 -9.59
CA GLY A 20 8.00 -4.89 -10.50
C GLY A 20 8.79 -6.21 -10.35
N PRO A 21 8.55 -7.20 -11.22
CA PRO A 21 9.17 -8.54 -11.14
C PRO A 21 10.71 -8.57 -11.10
N HIS A 22 11.35 -7.51 -11.62
CA HIS A 22 12.81 -7.39 -11.61
C HIS A 22 13.39 -6.91 -10.27
N GLY A 23 12.54 -6.54 -9.30
CA GLY A 23 12.95 -6.20 -7.94
C GLY A 23 13.64 -4.84 -7.79
N PHE A 24 13.54 -3.94 -8.78
CA PHE A 24 14.06 -2.59 -8.72
C PHE A 24 13.09 -1.56 -9.32
N GLY A 25 13.31 -0.29 -8.97
CA GLY A 25 12.50 0.83 -9.47
C GLY A 25 11.10 0.89 -8.86
N ILE A 26 10.21 1.62 -9.52
CA ILE A 26 8.79 1.72 -9.19
C ILE A 26 8.00 1.25 -10.40
N ASP A 27 7.21 0.20 -10.22
CA ASP A 27 6.20 -0.26 -11.18
C ASP A 27 4.89 0.50 -10.91
N PRO A 28 4.41 1.30 -11.87
CA PRO A 28 3.16 2.06 -11.71
C PRO A 28 1.95 1.19 -11.35
N HIS A 29 1.88 -0.03 -11.89
CA HIS A 29 0.78 -0.95 -11.59
C HIS A 29 0.85 -1.47 -10.15
N GLN A 30 2.05 -1.73 -9.62
CA GLN A 30 2.21 -2.06 -8.20
C GLN A 30 1.85 -0.88 -7.30
N ALA A 31 2.21 0.34 -7.70
CA ALA A 31 1.81 1.55 -6.97
C ALA A 31 0.28 1.70 -6.91
N ASP A 32 -0.43 1.48 -8.01
CA ASP A 32 -1.90 1.51 -8.06
C ASP A 32 -2.52 0.46 -7.12
N ILE A 33 -1.97 -0.77 -7.09
CA ILE A 33 -2.43 -1.82 -6.18
C ILE A 33 -2.25 -1.40 -4.72
N VAL A 34 -1.08 -0.87 -4.36
CA VAL A 34 -0.79 -0.43 -2.98
C VAL A 34 -1.72 0.73 -2.59
N ALA A 35 -1.88 1.72 -3.46
CA ALA A 35 -2.77 2.86 -3.24
C ALA A 35 -4.23 2.41 -3.05
N GLY A 36 -4.71 1.48 -3.88
CA GLY A 36 -6.07 0.94 -3.79
C GLY A 36 -6.34 0.25 -2.44
N LYS A 37 -5.37 -0.51 -1.91
CA LYS A 37 -5.48 -1.14 -0.58
C LYS A 37 -5.58 -0.12 0.54
N ILE A 38 -4.79 0.97 0.46
CA ILE A 38 -4.79 2.03 1.48
C ILE A 38 -6.12 2.81 1.43
N ALA A 39 -6.58 3.15 0.23
CA ALA A 39 -7.83 3.89 0.02
C ALA A 39 -9.09 3.12 0.48
N ALA A 40 -9.03 1.77 0.51
CA ALA A 40 -10.13 0.94 0.97
C ALA A 40 -10.31 0.94 2.51
N VAL A 41 -9.33 1.44 3.28
CA VAL A 41 -9.41 1.54 4.74
C VAL A 41 -10.35 2.69 5.13
N ARG A 42 -11.27 2.43 6.08
CA ARG A 42 -12.27 3.39 6.59
C ARG A 42 -12.16 3.60 8.08
#